data_AF-A0A3C0DUS3-F1
#
_entry.id   AF-A0A3C0DUS3-F1
#
_cell.length_a   1.000
_cell.length_b   1.000
_cell.length_c   1.000
_cell.angle_alpha   90.00
_cell.angle_beta   90.00
_cell.angle_gamma   90.00
#
_symmetry.space_group_name_H-M   'P 1'
#
loop_
_entity.id
_entity.type
_entity.pdbx_description
1 polymer ?
#
loop_
_entity_poly.entity_id
_entity_poly.type
_entity_poly.pdbx_seq_one_letter_code
_entity_poly.pdbx_strand_id
1 'polypeptide(L)'
;MRRLLFPVILLFWVVMNILLWRVEYSGSGGGNRVSQGVVLDKIFNAPDASDLRVFQNGKPLGFVRWEIIPDEVLAGGTNQPVGRVESIRGYSLLLDGRIDVTPLGTKLRFNLSLLLDANLDWQLVDATVDLPPSIWSFTAASTNQVISVKHDGALGQWERSFPLEKLRDPVSVLESLAGPVVTPLITPLLPSGSPFGQVDGGQPVLGIDWVAYNDAVRIGKAQVRVYRLDAEFSSDQVVTILVSRVGEILRVALPGQLEFVNENVPFRKSDAQ
;
A
#
# COMPACT_ATOMS: atom_id res chain seq x y z
N MET A 1 54.77 22.91 -17.01
CA MET A 1 53.81 22.03 -16.31
C MET A 1 52.39 22.58 -16.17
N ARG A 2 52.12 23.90 -16.25
CA ARG A 2 50.76 24.49 -16.08
C ARG A 2 49.78 24.27 -17.25
N ARG A 3 50.26 23.87 -18.44
CA ARG A 3 49.45 23.72 -19.67
C ARG A 3 48.74 22.36 -19.80
N LEU A 4 49.16 21.34 -19.05
CA LEU A 4 48.56 20.00 -19.04
C LEU A 4 47.52 19.81 -17.92
N LEU A 5 47.49 20.70 -16.91
CA LEU A 5 46.53 20.64 -15.81
C LEU A 5 45.10 20.92 -16.27
N PHE A 6 44.91 21.93 -17.13
CA PHE A 6 43.59 22.32 -17.60
C PHE A 6 42.88 21.25 -18.44
N PRO A 7 43.51 20.60 -19.45
CA PRO A 7 42.85 19.54 -20.20
C PRO A 7 42.57 18.30 -19.35
N VAL A 8 43.41 17.99 -18.34
CA VAL A 8 43.17 16.87 -17.43
C VAL A 8 41.98 17.15 -16.50
N ILE A 9 41.87 18.36 -15.96
CA ILE A 9 40.72 18.75 -15.13
C ILE A 9 39.43 18.79 -15.97
N LEU A 10 39.49 19.30 -17.20
CA LEU A 10 38.34 19.30 -18.12
C LEU A 10 37.91 17.86 -18.47
N LEU A 11 38.87 16.99 -18.79
CA LEU A 11 38.61 15.58 -19.08
C LEU A 11 37.99 14.88 -17.86
N PHE A 12 38.55 15.11 -16.67
CA PHE A 12 38.00 14.58 -15.42
C PHE A 12 36.56 15.05 -15.21
N TRP A 13 36.27 16.34 -15.42
CA TRP A 13 34.94 16.91 -15.26
C TRP A 13 33.92 16.32 -16.25
N VAL A 14 34.32 16.17 -17.52
CA VAL A 14 33.47 15.56 -18.57
C VAL A 14 33.23 14.09 -18.27
N VAL A 15 34.28 13.33 -17.91
CA VAL A 15 34.15 11.91 -17.56
C VAL A 15 33.28 11.74 -16.32
N MET A 16 33.44 12.56 -15.30
CA MET A 16 32.60 12.51 -14.10
C MET A 16 31.15 12.88 -14.39
N ASN A 17 30.89 13.88 -15.23
CA ASN A 17 29.52 14.22 -15.65
C ASN A 17 28.89 13.11 -16.48
N ILE A 18 29.65 12.46 -17.37
CA ILE A 18 29.17 11.32 -18.15
C ILE A 18 28.92 10.11 -17.26
N LEU A 19 29.77 9.85 -16.26
CA LEU A 19 29.58 8.74 -15.32
C LEU A 19 28.41 9.00 -14.37
N LEU A 20 28.23 10.23 -13.88
CA LEU A 20 27.05 10.65 -13.14
C LEU A 20 25.80 10.50 -14.00
N TRP A 21 25.82 11.01 -15.23
CA TRP A 21 24.73 10.83 -16.18
C TRP A 21 24.46 9.36 -16.49
N ARG A 22 25.50 8.51 -16.55
CA ARG A 22 25.33 7.07 -16.74
C ARG A 22 24.70 6.42 -15.51
N VAL A 23 25.12 6.74 -14.28
CA VAL A 23 24.48 6.25 -13.05
C VAL A 23 23.04 6.77 -12.92
N GLU A 24 22.79 7.99 -13.38
CA GLU A 24 21.49 8.66 -13.36
C GLU A 24 20.54 8.03 -14.40
N TYR A 25 20.99 7.79 -15.64
CA TYR A 25 20.12 7.43 -16.78
C TYR A 25 20.34 6.03 -17.35
N SER A 26 21.37 5.29 -16.97
CA SER A 26 21.50 3.89 -17.37
C SER A 26 20.54 3.06 -16.52
N GLY A 27 19.39 2.71 -17.11
CA GLY A 27 18.40 1.81 -16.55
C GLY A 27 18.91 0.38 -16.40
N SER A 28 19.87 0.16 -15.51
CA SER A 28 20.27 -1.17 -15.07
C SER A 28 19.36 -1.60 -13.92
N GLY A 29 18.16 -2.10 -14.27
CA GLY A 29 17.42 -3.19 -13.60
C GLY A 29 17.18 -3.21 -12.08
N GLY A 30 17.62 -2.22 -11.32
CA GLY A 30 17.46 -2.18 -9.87
C GLY A 30 17.90 -0.82 -9.37
N GLY A 31 16.94 -0.02 -8.90
CA GLY A 31 17.21 1.28 -8.30
C GLY A 31 18.23 1.21 -7.17
N ASN A 32 18.78 2.36 -6.76
CA ASN A 32 19.68 2.41 -5.62
C ASN A 32 18.89 2.14 -4.33
N ARG A 33 19.36 1.24 -3.46
CA ARG A 33 18.70 1.01 -2.16
C ARG A 33 18.62 2.31 -1.38
N VAL A 34 17.45 2.56 -0.81
CA VAL A 34 17.18 3.69 0.11
C VAL A 34 16.61 3.14 1.41
N SER A 35 16.62 3.93 2.47
CA SER A 35 15.97 3.53 3.71
C SER A 35 14.45 3.50 3.53
N GLN A 36 13.80 2.47 4.08
CA GLN A 36 12.34 2.35 4.09
C GLN A 36 11.69 3.58 4.75
N GLY A 37 12.28 4.06 5.86
CA GLY A 37 11.78 5.24 6.57
C GLY A 37 11.68 6.49 5.71
N VAL A 38 12.58 6.68 4.73
CA VAL A 38 12.47 7.83 3.79
C VAL A 38 11.27 7.68 2.86
N VAL A 39 10.97 6.47 2.39
CA VAL A 39 9.82 6.24 1.52
C VAL A 39 8.52 6.32 2.32
N LEU A 40 8.48 5.78 3.53
CA LEU A 40 7.35 5.89 4.44
C LEU A 40 7.07 7.36 4.78
N ASP A 41 8.09 8.12 5.16
CA ASP A 41 7.96 9.57 5.40
C ASP A 41 7.36 10.29 4.18
N LYS A 42 7.74 9.92 2.96
CA LYS A 42 7.10 10.46 1.76
C LYS A 42 5.64 10.07 1.62
N ILE A 43 5.29 8.81 1.84
CA ILE A 43 3.90 8.33 1.76
C ILE A 43 3.03 9.05 2.79
N PHE A 44 3.47 9.18 4.03
CA PHE A 44 2.72 9.80 5.13
C PHE A 44 2.55 11.32 4.98
N ASN A 45 3.46 11.97 4.25
CA ASN A 45 3.40 13.40 3.95
C ASN A 45 2.96 13.67 2.50
N ALA A 46 2.29 12.71 1.84
CA ALA A 46 1.77 12.92 0.50
C ALA A 46 0.70 14.03 0.50
N PRO A 47 0.75 14.99 -0.45
CA PRO A 47 -0.16 16.12 -0.46
C PRO A 47 -1.59 15.74 -0.87
N ASP A 48 -1.73 14.71 -1.70
CA ASP A 48 -2.98 14.30 -2.33
C ASP A 48 -3.27 12.81 -2.09
N ALA A 49 -4.56 12.47 -2.11
CA ALA A 49 -5.01 11.09 -2.07
C ALA A 49 -4.59 10.34 -3.36
N SER A 50 -4.28 9.06 -3.20
CA SER A 50 -3.97 8.17 -4.31
C SER A 50 -5.23 7.43 -4.74
N ASP A 51 -5.84 7.88 -5.85
CA ASP A 51 -6.97 7.20 -6.49
C ASP A 51 -6.46 6.10 -7.44
N LEU A 52 -6.74 4.84 -7.10
CA LEU A 52 -6.21 3.66 -7.75
C LEU A 52 -7.32 2.85 -8.42
N ARG A 53 -7.16 2.47 -9.70
CA ARG A 53 -7.98 1.42 -10.33
C ARG A 53 -7.41 0.04 -10.11
N VAL A 54 -8.30 -0.88 -9.75
CA VAL A 54 -8.00 -2.28 -9.51
C VAL A 54 -8.19 -3.06 -10.80
N PHE A 55 -7.22 -3.91 -11.13
CA PHE A 55 -7.24 -4.80 -12.28
C PHE A 55 -6.84 -6.21 -11.88
N GLN A 56 -7.49 -7.21 -12.46
CA GLN A 56 -7.12 -8.62 -12.32
C GLN A 56 -6.99 -9.21 -13.71
N ASN A 57 -5.84 -9.83 -14.02
CA ASN A 57 -5.56 -10.38 -15.35
C ASN A 57 -5.83 -9.34 -16.47
N GLY A 58 -5.48 -8.08 -16.21
CA GLY A 58 -5.70 -6.95 -17.12
C GLY A 58 -7.11 -6.36 -17.15
N LYS A 59 -8.14 -7.06 -16.62
CA LYS A 59 -9.53 -6.58 -16.61
C LYS A 59 -9.80 -5.64 -15.43
N PRO A 60 -10.50 -4.52 -15.61
CA PRO A 60 -10.84 -3.63 -14.51
C PRO A 60 -11.81 -4.34 -13.57
N LEU A 61 -11.52 -4.30 -12.27
CA LEU A 61 -12.40 -4.80 -11.21
C LEU A 61 -13.04 -3.69 -10.38
N GLY A 62 -12.45 -2.50 -10.33
CA GLY A 62 -12.98 -1.45 -9.48
C GLY A 62 -11.97 -0.36 -9.15
N PHE A 63 -12.16 0.29 -8.01
CA PHE A 63 -11.30 1.39 -7.56
C PHE A 63 -11.06 1.32 -6.05
N VAL A 64 -9.97 1.94 -5.63
CA VAL A 64 -9.55 2.13 -4.24
C VAL A 64 -8.95 3.52 -4.11
N ARG A 65 -9.40 4.29 -3.13
CA ARG A 65 -8.81 5.55 -2.72
C ARG A 65 -8.01 5.35 -1.45
N TRP A 66 -6.74 5.72 -1.49
CA TRP A 66 -5.83 5.73 -0.36
C TRP A 66 -5.55 7.17 0.04
N GLU A 67 -5.77 7.52 1.30
CA GLU A 67 -5.59 8.88 1.80
C GLU A 67 -4.95 8.84 3.19
N ILE A 68 -4.04 9.77 3.45
CA ILE A 68 -3.42 9.96 4.76
C ILE A 68 -3.68 11.38 5.19
N ILE A 69 -4.22 11.53 6.39
CA ILE A 69 -4.58 12.82 6.98
C ILE A 69 -3.75 12.99 8.25
N PRO A 70 -2.80 13.95 8.29
CA PRO A 70 -2.09 14.27 9.52
C PRO A 70 -3.04 14.95 10.52
N ASP A 71 -2.99 14.54 11.78
CA ASP A 71 -3.68 15.21 12.89
C ASP A 71 -2.82 16.39 13.38
N GLU A 72 -3.01 17.55 12.75
CA GLU A 72 -2.23 18.76 12.99
C GLU A 72 -2.77 19.57 14.17
N VAL A 73 -1.86 19.98 15.06
CA VAL A 73 -2.13 20.98 16.10
C VAL A 73 -1.77 22.33 15.54
N LEU A 74 -2.75 23.22 15.40
CA LEU A 74 -2.51 24.60 14.97
C LEU A 74 -1.98 25.44 16.12
N ALA A 75 -0.95 26.24 15.84
CA ALA A 75 -0.34 27.13 16.82
C ALA A 75 -1.36 28.18 17.31
N GLY A 76 -1.63 28.18 18.61
CA GLY A 76 -2.49 29.18 19.25
C GLY A 76 -1.73 30.45 19.60
N GLY A 77 -2.27 31.63 19.27
CA GLY A 77 -1.74 32.92 19.75
C GLY A 77 -2.08 34.11 18.86
N THR A 78 -2.23 35.30 19.44
CA THR A 78 -2.64 36.54 18.74
C THR A 78 -1.58 37.13 17.80
N ASN A 79 -0.33 36.64 17.87
CA ASN A 79 0.81 37.10 17.05
C ASN A 79 1.43 35.98 16.19
N GLN A 80 0.73 34.86 15.99
CA GLN A 80 1.17 33.77 15.12
C GLN A 80 0.54 33.94 13.73
N PRO A 81 1.24 33.65 12.62
CA PRO A 81 0.62 33.58 11.31
C PRO A 81 -0.50 32.53 11.33
N VAL A 82 -1.68 32.91 10.84
CA VAL A 82 -2.82 32.00 10.69
C VAL A 82 -2.39 30.83 9.78
N GLY A 83 -2.61 29.59 10.23
CA GLY A 83 -2.25 28.38 9.49
C GLY A 83 -0.86 27.80 9.81
N ARG A 84 -0.15 28.30 10.83
CA ARG A 84 1.08 27.65 11.30
C ARG A 84 0.75 26.38 12.10
N VAL A 85 1.25 25.23 11.63
CA VAL A 85 1.22 23.97 12.36
C VAL A 85 2.29 23.97 13.46
N GLU A 86 1.89 23.65 14.69
CA GLU A 86 2.76 23.59 15.87
C GLU A 86 3.36 22.20 16.05
N SER A 87 2.55 21.15 15.85
CA SER A 87 3.00 19.75 15.91
C SER A 87 1.98 18.81 15.24
N ILE A 88 2.43 17.59 14.91
CA ILE A 88 1.57 16.49 14.47
C ILE A 88 1.34 15.56 15.66
N ARG A 89 0.08 15.29 16.00
CA ARG A 89 -0.30 14.36 17.09
C ARG A 89 -0.38 12.91 16.65
N GLY A 90 -0.67 12.69 15.38
CA GLY A 90 -0.85 11.38 14.79
C GLY A 90 -1.28 11.47 13.34
N TYR A 91 -1.69 10.33 12.79
CA TYR A 91 -2.11 10.21 11.40
C TYR A 91 -3.36 9.32 11.31
N SER A 92 -4.26 9.67 10.40
CA SER A 92 -5.37 8.81 10.00
C SER A 92 -5.12 8.32 8.57
N LEU A 93 -4.97 7.02 8.40
CA LEU A 93 -4.93 6.38 7.09
C LEU A 93 -6.32 5.88 6.75
N LEU A 94 -6.86 6.37 5.64
CA LEU A 94 -8.18 6.01 5.13
C LEU A 94 -8.03 5.25 3.81
N LEU A 95 -8.74 4.14 3.71
CA LEU A 95 -8.83 3.32 2.52
C LEU A 95 -10.30 3.08 2.21
N ASP A 96 -10.82 3.61 1.11
CA ASP A 96 -12.20 3.36 0.65
C ASP A 96 -12.14 2.73 -0.73
N GLY A 97 -12.96 1.71 -0.97
CA GLY A 97 -12.94 1.05 -2.27
C GLY A 97 -14.20 0.29 -2.61
N ARG A 98 -14.29 -0.05 -3.89
CA ARG A 98 -15.32 -0.91 -4.44
C ARG A 98 -14.72 -1.81 -5.52
N ILE A 99 -15.03 -3.10 -5.43
CA ILE A 99 -14.52 -4.13 -6.34
C ILE A 99 -15.68 -5.02 -6.80
N ASP A 100 -15.73 -5.32 -8.09
CA ASP A 100 -16.67 -6.26 -8.69
C ASP A 100 -16.21 -7.69 -8.43
N VAL A 101 -17.01 -8.46 -7.69
CA VAL A 101 -16.72 -9.86 -7.37
C VAL A 101 -17.41 -10.74 -8.42
N THR A 102 -16.74 -10.95 -9.55
CA THR A 102 -17.29 -11.65 -10.72
C THR A 102 -17.93 -13.01 -10.37
N PRO A 103 -17.34 -13.87 -9.52
CA PRO A 103 -17.94 -15.16 -9.15
C PRO A 103 -19.27 -15.05 -8.41
N LEU A 104 -19.51 -13.94 -7.72
CA LEU A 104 -20.71 -13.69 -6.93
C LEU A 104 -21.72 -12.77 -7.65
N GLY A 105 -21.35 -12.21 -8.81
CA GLY A 105 -22.19 -11.29 -9.56
C GLY A 105 -22.57 -10.01 -8.78
N THR A 106 -21.83 -9.67 -7.72
CA THR A 106 -22.13 -8.55 -6.82
C THR A 106 -20.90 -7.66 -6.63
N LYS A 107 -21.11 -6.50 -6.02
CA LYS A 107 -20.07 -5.52 -5.71
C LYS A 107 -19.71 -5.59 -4.24
N LEU A 108 -18.43 -5.74 -3.97
CA LEU A 108 -17.84 -5.57 -2.65
C LEU A 108 -17.54 -4.09 -2.45
N ARG A 109 -18.07 -3.47 -1.40
CA ARG A 109 -17.58 -2.19 -0.90
C ARG A 109 -16.78 -2.42 0.36
N PHE A 110 -15.70 -1.69 0.55
CA PHE A 110 -14.95 -1.73 1.78
C PHE A 110 -14.48 -0.34 2.19
N ASN A 111 -14.31 -0.18 3.49
CA ASN A 111 -13.68 0.98 4.09
C ASN A 111 -12.75 0.50 5.20
N LEU A 112 -11.59 1.13 5.35
CA LEU A 112 -10.67 0.93 6.45
C LEU A 112 -10.16 2.28 6.93
N SER A 113 -10.14 2.46 8.24
CA SER A 113 -9.58 3.60 8.95
C SER A 113 -8.56 3.07 9.95
N LEU A 114 -7.31 3.49 9.81
CA LEU A 114 -6.22 3.18 10.73
C LEU A 114 -5.75 4.49 11.38
N LEU A 115 -5.93 4.58 12.70
CA LEU A 115 -5.41 5.68 13.51
C LEU A 115 -4.03 5.32 14.04
N LEU A 116 -3.08 6.24 13.86
CA LEU A 116 -1.69 6.13 14.26
C LEU A 116 -1.32 7.31 15.16
N ASP A 117 -0.40 7.10 16.09
CA ASP A 117 0.19 8.20 16.86
C ASP A 117 1.32 8.91 16.08
N ALA A 118 1.96 9.90 16.71
CA ALA A 118 3.05 10.66 16.10
C ALA A 118 4.29 9.81 15.76
N ASN A 119 4.46 8.64 16.37
CA ASN A 119 5.54 7.70 16.09
C ASN A 119 5.17 6.66 15.03
N LEU A 120 3.96 6.77 14.44
CA LEU A 120 3.38 5.80 13.52
C LEU A 120 3.03 4.46 14.19
N ASP A 121 2.85 4.44 15.50
CA ASP A 121 2.34 3.27 16.21
C ASP A 121 0.81 3.24 16.11
N TRP A 122 0.26 2.09 15.74
CA TRP A 122 -1.18 1.91 15.55
C TRP A 122 -1.94 2.03 16.88
N GLN A 123 -3.09 2.69 16.83
CA GLN A 123 -3.95 2.96 18.00
C GLN A 123 -5.32 2.29 17.84
N LEU A 124 -5.94 2.47 16.68
CA LEU A 124 -7.27 1.96 16.37
C LEU A 124 -7.34 1.56 14.90
N VAL A 125 -7.95 0.43 14.63
CA VAL A 125 -8.30 -0.04 13.29
C VAL A 125 -9.79 -0.28 13.28
N ASP A 126 -10.46 0.38 12.34
CA ASP A 126 -11.85 0.13 12.00
C ASP A 126 -11.93 -0.24 10.52
N ALA A 127 -12.61 -1.33 10.21
CA ALA A 127 -12.85 -1.73 8.83
C ALA A 127 -14.29 -2.20 8.65
N THR A 128 -14.88 -1.90 7.50
CA THR A 128 -16.19 -2.39 7.11
C THR A 128 -16.11 -3.01 5.73
N VAL A 129 -16.74 -4.16 5.56
CA VAL A 129 -16.85 -4.89 4.31
C VAL A 129 -18.33 -5.12 4.06
N ASP A 130 -18.84 -4.56 2.97
CA ASP A 130 -20.23 -4.67 2.54
C ASP A 130 -20.28 -5.51 1.26
N LEU A 131 -20.84 -6.71 1.37
CA LEU A 131 -21.10 -7.64 0.29
C LEU A 131 -22.57 -8.06 0.39
N PRO A 132 -23.48 -7.32 -0.24
CA PRO A 132 -24.91 -7.55 -0.06
C PRO A 132 -25.31 -9.02 -0.29
N PRO A 133 -26.10 -9.62 0.61
CA PRO A 133 -26.84 -8.99 1.72
C PRO A 133 -26.09 -8.93 3.07
N SER A 134 -24.78 -9.14 3.10
CA SER A 134 -23.98 -9.22 4.32
C SER A 134 -23.04 -8.03 4.51
N ILE A 135 -22.98 -7.53 5.74
CA ILE A 135 -22.07 -6.48 6.18
C ILE A 135 -21.24 -7.04 7.33
N TRP A 136 -19.91 -6.90 7.24
CA TRP A 136 -18.99 -7.19 8.34
C TRP A 136 -18.30 -5.91 8.79
N SER A 137 -18.22 -5.72 10.10
CA SER A 137 -17.47 -4.63 10.71
C SER A 137 -16.42 -5.20 11.66
N PHE A 138 -15.20 -4.69 11.55
CA PHE A 138 -14.04 -5.11 12.32
C PHE A 138 -13.53 -3.89 13.09
N THR A 139 -13.30 -4.06 14.39
CA THR A 139 -12.72 -3.01 15.24
C THR A 139 -11.63 -3.63 16.11
N ALA A 140 -10.45 -3.02 16.12
CA ALA A 140 -9.34 -3.44 16.96
C ALA A 140 -8.61 -2.22 17.54
N ALA A 141 -8.30 -2.25 18.84
CA ALA A 141 -7.61 -1.17 19.54
C ALA A 141 -6.33 -1.69 20.23
N SER A 142 -5.28 -0.87 20.22
CA SER A 142 -3.97 -1.21 20.80
C SER A 142 -4.02 -1.40 22.30
N THR A 143 -4.92 -0.68 22.96
CA THR A 143 -5.15 -0.72 24.40
C THR A 143 -5.71 -2.04 24.90
N ASN A 144 -6.65 -2.63 24.15
CA ASN A 144 -7.37 -3.83 24.58
C ASN A 144 -6.84 -5.11 23.92
N GLN A 145 -6.08 -4.99 22.83
CA GLN A 145 -5.52 -6.11 22.06
C GLN A 145 -6.55 -7.19 21.69
N VAL A 146 -7.80 -6.75 21.44
CA VAL A 146 -8.92 -7.59 21.02
C VAL A 146 -9.46 -7.04 19.71
N ILE A 147 -9.77 -7.94 18.77
CA ILE A 147 -10.52 -7.66 17.56
C ILE A 147 -11.99 -8.05 17.79
N SER A 148 -12.90 -7.09 17.67
CA SER A 148 -14.33 -7.34 17.60
C SER A 148 -14.76 -7.41 16.14
N VAL A 149 -15.57 -8.41 15.82
CA VAL A 149 -16.17 -8.62 14.51
C VAL A 149 -17.67 -8.68 14.67
N LYS A 150 -18.35 -7.78 13.99
CA LYS A 150 -19.81 -7.74 13.86
C LYS A 150 -20.19 -8.19 12.46
N HIS A 151 -21.27 -8.94 12.37
CA HIS A 151 -21.88 -9.30 11.10
C HIS A 151 -23.37 -9.02 11.17
N ASP A 152 -23.90 -8.49 10.07
CA ASP A 152 -25.32 -8.31 9.82
C ASP A 152 -25.64 -8.83 8.41
N GLY A 153 -26.70 -9.63 8.25
CA GLY A 153 -27.10 -10.15 6.94
C GLY A 153 -27.56 -11.60 6.92
N ALA A 154 -27.24 -12.33 5.84
CA ALA A 154 -27.79 -13.66 5.56
C ALA A 154 -27.50 -14.72 6.64
N LEU A 155 -26.40 -14.58 7.38
CA LEU A 155 -26.03 -15.45 8.50
C LEU A 155 -26.62 -15.00 9.86
N GLY A 156 -27.55 -14.03 9.84
CA GLY A 156 -28.08 -13.38 11.04
C GLY A 156 -27.11 -12.37 11.64
N GLN A 157 -27.60 -11.65 12.66
CA GLN A 157 -26.81 -10.66 13.39
C GLN A 157 -26.01 -11.31 14.51
N TRP A 158 -24.70 -11.09 14.53
CA TRP A 158 -23.83 -11.55 15.61
C TRP A 158 -22.63 -10.63 15.82
N GLU A 159 -22.08 -10.67 17.03
CA GLU A 159 -20.82 -10.03 17.40
C GLU A 159 -19.93 -11.04 18.11
N ARG A 160 -18.66 -11.09 17.72
CA ARG A 160 -17.66 -12.00 18.29
C ARG A 160 -16.35 -11.25 18.49
N SER A 161 -15.68 -11.52 19.60
CA SER A 161 -14.41 -10.88 19.94
C SER A 161 -13.32 -11.92 20.18
N PHE A 162 -12.12 -11.64 19.68
CA PHE A 162 -10.97 -12.53 19.77
C PHE A 162 -9.71 -11.75 20.14
N PRO A 163 -8.76 -12.35 20.89
CA PRO A 163 -7.45 -11.74 21.08
C PRO A 163 -6.73 -11.53 19.74
N LEU A 164 -6.02 -10.41 19.58
CA LEU A 164 -5.27 -10.09 18.36
C LEU A 164 -4.24 -11.17 18.01
N GLU A 165 -3.70 -11.86 19.03
CA GLU A 165 -2.76 -12.97 18.84
C GLU A 165 -3.31 -14.09 17.94
N LYS A 166 -4.64 -14.27 17.91
CA LYS A 166 -5.28 -15.26 17.03
C LYS A 166 -5.17 -14.91 15.55
N LEU A 167 -4.95 -13.65 15.17
CA LEU A 167 -4.70 -13.27 13.78
C LEU A 167 -3.40 -13.85 13.22
N ARG A 168 -2.52 -14.38 14.08
CA ARG A 168 -1.39 -15.20 13.63
C ARG A 168 -1.86 -16.47 12.91
N ASP A 169 -3.03 -17.01 13.24
CA ASP A 169 -3.64 -18.11 12.50
C ASP A 169 -4.94 -17.62 11.85
N PRO A 170 -4.86 -16.99 10.65
CA PRO A 170 -6.02 -16.41 10.00
C PRO A 170 -7.08 -17.45 9.62
N VAL A 171 -6.69 -18.72 9.44
CA VAL A 171 -7.62 -19.81 9.12
C VAL A 171 -8.50 -20.10 10.32
N SER A 172 -7.91 -20.24 11.51
CA SER A 172 -8.69 -20.46 12.74
C SER A 172 -9.68 -19.34 13.03
N VAL A 173 -9.29 -18.09 12.73
CA VAL A 173 -10.17 -16.92 12.89
C VAL A 173 -11.32 -16.99 11.89
N LEU A 174 -11.05 -17.25 10.61
CA LEU A 174 -12.08 -17.37 9.58
C LEU A 174 -13.10 -18.48 9.87
N GLU A 175 -12.63 -19.66 10.28
CA GLU A 175 -13.50 -20.76 10.70
C GLU A 175 -14.37 -20.35 11.89
N SER A 176 -13.79 -19.66 12.87
CA SER A 176 -14.50 -19.19 14.06
C SER A 176 -15.48 -18.05 13.78
N LEU A 177 -15.36 -17.32 12.67
CA LEU A 177 -16.24 -16.22 12.32
C LEU A 177 -17.48 -16.71 11.57
N ALA A 178 -17.32 -17.63 10.62
CA ALA A 178 -18.43 -17.93 9.71
C ALA A 178 -18.54 -19.38 9.24
N GLY A 179 -17.71 -20.29 9.78
CA GLY A 179 -17.76 -21.71 9.43
C GLY A 179 -17.60 -21.98 7.92
N PRO A 180 -17.97 -23.17 7.44
CA PRO A 180 -17.77 -23.60 6.04
C PRO A 180 -18.54 -22.79 4.98
N VAL A 181 -19.33 -21.79 5.37
CA VAL A 181 -20.17 -20.97 4.47
C VAL A 181 -19.38 -19.81 3.84
N VAL A 182 -18.35 -19.30 4.52
CA VAL A 182 -17.55 -18.16 4.02
C VAL A 182 -16.33 -18.58 3.21
N THR A 183 -15.80 -19.78 3.44
CA THR A 183 -14.75 -20.37 2.60
C THR A 183 -15.04 -20.28 1.10
N PRO A 184 -16.23 -20.68 0.59
CA PRO A 184 -16.53 -20.54 -0.85
C PRO A 184 -16.73 -19.09 -1.33
N LEU A 185 -16.97 -18.13 -0.43
CA LEU A 185 -17.09 -16.70 -0.78
C LEU A 185 -15.72 -16.02 -0.92
N ILE A 186 -14.72 -16.41 -0.11
CA ILE A 186 -13.38 -15.80 -0.12
C ILE A 186 -12.44 -16.53 -1.08
N THR A 187 -12.58 -17.85 -1.27
CA THR A 187 -11.75 -18.65 -2.20
C THR A 187 -11.63 -18.06 -3.61
N PRO A 188 -12.68 -17.50 -4.23
CA PRO A 188 -12.60 -16.92 -5.58
C PRO A 188 -11.88 -15.56 -5.62
N LEU A 189 -11.74 -14.87 -4.48
CA LEU A 189 -11.04 -13.59 -4.35
C LEU A 189 -9.54 -13.78 -4.11
N LEU A 190 -9.10 -15.01 -3.87
CA LEU A 190 -7.69 -15.33 -3.68
C LEU A 190 -6.96 -15.47 -5.01
N PRO A 191 -5.64 -15.22 -5.03
CA PRO A 191 -4.78 -15.59 -6.14
C PRO A 191 -5.00 -17.07 -6.47
N SER A 192 -5.22 -17.36 -7.76
CA SER A 192 -5.44 -18.73 -8.23
C SER A 192 -4.24 -19.61 -7.83
N GLY A 193 -4.48 -20.59 -6.96
CA GLY A 193 -3.44 -21.50 -6.46
C GLY A 193 -3.00 -21.29 -5.01
N SER A 194 -3.58 -20.33 -4.26
CA SER A 194 -3.40 -20.25 -2.81
C SER A 194 -4.50 -21.03 -2.09
N PRO A 195 -4.25 -22.28 -1.63
CA PRO A 195 -5.15 -22.90 -0.66
C PRO A 195 -5.13 -22.06 0.62
N PHE A 196 -6.29 -21.61 1.10
CA PHE A 196 -6.43 -21.33 2.52
C PHE A 196 -6.03 -22.62 3.25
N GLY A 197 -4.92 -22.60 3.99
CA GLY A 197 -4.54 -23.72 4.85
C GLY A 197 -3.26 -24.48 4.51
N GLN A 198 -2.36 -23.96 3.67
CA GLN A 198 -0.96 -24.44 3.72
C GLN A 198 0.02 -23.28 3.79
N VAL A 199 -0.05 -22.54 4.91
CA VAL A 199 1.18 -22.00 5.50
C VAL A 199 1.79 -23.20 6.21
N ASP A 200 2.76 -23.87 5.59
CA ASP A 200 3.61 -24.81 6.33
C ASP A 200 4.04 -24.09 7.61
N GLY A 201 3.97 -24.79 8.75
CA GLY A 201 4.03 -24.26 10.13
C GLY A 201 5.30 -23.51 10.55
N GLY A 202 5.96 -22.80 9.63
CA GLY A 202 6.75 -21.63 9.91
C GLY A 202 5.86 -20.50 10.41
N GLN A 203 6.39 -19.77 11.38
CA GLN A 203 5.70 -18.65 11.99
C GLN A 203 5.23 -17.68 10.90
N PRO A 204 3.96 -17.25 10.90
CA PRO A 204 3.56 -16.07 10.15
C PRO A 204 4.13 -14.88 10.92
N VAL A 205 5.40 -14.61 10.67
CA VAL A 205 5.94 -13.30 10.97
C VAL A 205 5.20 -12.39 10.00
N LEU A 206 4.32 -11.52 10.52
CA LEU A 206 3.95 -10.28 9.82
C LEU A 206 5.19 -9.36 9.77
N GLY A 207 6.30 -9.90 9.27
CA GLY A 207 7.64 -9.36 9.11
C GLY A 207 8.02 -9.60 7.66
N ILE A 208 7.24 -8.97 6.80
CA ILE A 208 7.55 -8.85 5.40
C ILE A 208 8.77 -7.94 5.33
N ASP A 209 9.91 -8.48 4.94
CA ASP A 209 11.13 -7.70 4.75
C ASP A 209 10.97 -6.82 3.51
N TRP A 210 10.58 -5.57 3.73
CA TRP A 210 10.48 -4.59 2.67
C TRP A 210 11.87 -4.14 2.24
N VAL A 211 12.12 -3.99 0.95
CA VAL A 211 13.33 -3.35 0.44
C VAL A 211 12.93 -2.17 -0.41
N ALA A 212 13.46 -1.00 -0.03
CA ALA A 212 13.17 0.25 -0.71
C ALA A 212 14.30 0.60 -1.69
N TYR A 213 13.91 1.08 -2.86
CA TYR A 213 14.80 1.50 -3.93
C TYR A 213 14.38 2.87 -4.46
N ASN A 214 15.35 3.69 -4.86
CA ASN A 214 15.14 4.84 -5.72
C ASN A 214 15.35 4.39 -7.16
N ASP A 215 14.27 4.33 -7.92
CA ASP A 215 14.20 3.72 -9.24
C ASP A 215 13.66 4.73 -10.28
N ALA A 216 13.61 4.31 -11.53
CA ALA A 216 13.02 5.07 -12.61
C ALA A 216 12.15 4.18 -13.49
N VAL A 217 10.90 4.58 -13.66
CA VAL A 217 9.94 3.86 -14.51
C VAL A 217 9.59 4.67 -15.73
N ARG A 218 9.30 3.97 -16.83
CA ARG A 218 8.86 4.61 -18.06
C ARG A 218 7.35 4.77 -18.03
N ILE A 219 6.87 6.01 -18.13
CA ILE A 219 5.45 6.35 -18.22
C ILE A 219 5.24 7.01 -19.58
N GLY A 220 4.54 6.32 -20.48
CA GLY A 220 4.45 6.70 -21.88
C GLY A 220 5.84 6.79 -22.53
N LYS A 221 6.26 8.00 -22.94
CA LYS A 221 7.58 8.26 -23.53
C LYS A 221 8.60 8.79 -22.53
N ALA A 222 8.16 9.25 -21.35
CA ALA A 222 9.02 9.87 -20.35
C ALA A 222 9.55 8.84 -19.34
N GLN A 223 10.74 9.11 -18.79
CA GLN A 223 11.30 8.38 -17.67
C GLN A 223 11.05 9.20 -16.40
N VAL A 224 10.38 8.62 -15.42
CA VAL A 224 9.97 9.28 -14.18
C VAL A 224 10.63 8.60 -13.00
N ARG A 225 11.19 9.41 -12.09
CA ARG A 225 11.78 8.92 -10.85
C ARG A 225 10.70 8.51 -9.88
N VAL A 226 10.89 7.35 -9.25
CA VAL A 226 9.95 6.77 -8.30
C VAL A 226 10.72 6.12 -7.16
N TYR A 227 10.06 5.94 -6.03
CA TYR A 227 10.48 4.98 -5.04
C TYR A 227 9.80 3.64 -5.33
N ARG A 228 10.53 2.54 -5.18
CA ARG A 228 10.02 1.18 -5.33
C ARG A 228 10.19 0.44 -4.01
N LEU A 229 9.10 -0.10 -3.47
CA LEU A 229 9.11 -0.97 -2.31
C LEU A 229 8.81 -2.38 -2.79
N ASP A 230 9.73 -3.31 -2.55
CA ASP A 230 9.54 -4.72 -2.86
C ASP A 230 9.43 -5.52 -1.55
N ALA A 231 8.52 -6.48 -1.53
CA ALA A 231 8.27 -7.37 -0.42
C ALA A 231 8.20 -8.81 -0.93
N GLU A 232 9.10 -9.67 -0.45
CA GLU A 232 9.11 -11.09 -0.83
C GLU A 232 8.34 -11.90 0.20
N PHE A 233 7.28 -12.58 -0.25
CA PHE A 233 6.45 -13.47 0.59
C PHE A 233 6.92 -14.93 0.50
N SER A 234 7.44 -15.32 -0.66
CA SER A 234 8.08 -16.60 -0.96
C SER A 234 8.96 -16.43 -2.20
N SER A 235 9.73 -17.45 -2.59
CA SER A 235 10.70 -17.37 -3.69
C SER A 235 10.13 -16.85 -5.02
N ASP A 236 8.81 -16.99 -5.25
CA ASP A 236 8.14 -16.58 -6.49
C ASP A 236 7.02 -15.54 -6.29
N GLN A 237 6.80 -15.05 -5.07
CA GLN A 237 5.74 -14.08 -4.76
C GLN A 237 6.33 -12.77 -4.24
N VAL A 238 6.38 -11.78 -5.13
CA VAL A 238 6.84 -10.43 -4.82
C VAL A 238 5.67 -9.45 -4.91
N VAL A 239 5.51 -8.63 -3.89
CA VAL A 239 4.69 -7.43 -3.95
C VAL A 239 5.58 -6.25 -4.28
N THR A 240 5.19 -5.46 -5.28
CA THR A 240 5.92 -4.25 -5.67
C THR A 240 5.00 -3.04 -5.57
N ILE A 241 5.41 -2.04 -4.80
CA ILE A 241 4.73 -0.74 -4.70
C ILE A 241 5.62 0.32 -5.34
N LEU A 242 5.08 1.06 -6.30
CA LEU A 242 5.69 2.25 -6.87
C LEU A 242 5.07 3.48 -6.25
N VAL A 243 5.92 4.38 -5.77
CA VAL A 243 5.55 5.62 -5.10
C VAL A 243 6.20 6.79 -5.84
N SER A 244 5.48 7.89 -6.02
CA SER A 244 6.02 9.09 -6.63
C SER A 244 7.03 9.76 -5.70
N ARG A 245 7.80 10.73 -6.22
CA ARG A 245 8.74 11.52 -5.40
C ARG A 245 8.05 12.37 -4.34
N VAL A 246 6.76 12.63 -4.51
CA VAL A 246 5.93 13.42 -3.58
C VAL A 246 5.14 12.55 -2.60
N GLY A 247 5.16 11.22 -2.74
CA GLY A 247 4.54 10.30 -1.77
C GLY A 247 3.30 9.54 -2.25
N GLU A 248 2.74 9.93 -3.39
CA GLU A 248 1.56 9.26 -3.95
C GLU A 248 1.85 7.82 -4.38
N ILE A 249 0.93 6.92 -4.12
CA ILE A 249 0.97 5.55 -4.64
C ILE A 249 0.62 5.59 -6.12
N LEU A 250 1.57 5.12 -6.93
CA LEU A 250 1.46 5.10 -8.38
C LEU A 250 0.97 3.75 -8.91
N ARG A 251 1.49 2.66 -8.32
CA ARG A 251 1.12 1.30 -8.67
C ARG A 251 1.37 0.36 -7.50
N VAL A 252 0.47 -0.57 -7.27
CA VAL A 252 0.69 -1.75 -6.41
C VAL A 252 0.52 -2.98 -7.29
N ALA A 253 1.56 -3.79 -7.41
CA ALA A 253 1.51 -5.08 -8.08
C ALA A 253 1.55 -6.17 -7.01
N LEU A 254 0.50 -6.99 -6.96
CA LEU A 254 0.41 -8.16 -6.08
C LEU A 254 0.60 -9.45 -6.90
N PRO A 255 0.98 -10.56 -6.23
CA PRO A 255 0.97 -11.88 -6.85
C PRO A 255 -0.39 -12.22 -7.49
N GLY A 256 -0.35 -13.06 -8.53
CA GLY A 256 -1.57 -13.49 -9.22
C GLY A 256 -2.15 -12.45 -10.19
N GLN A 257 -1.34 -11.51 -10.71
CA GLN A 257 -1.77 -10.49 -11.70
C GLN A 257 -2.85 -9.52 -11.21
N LEU A 258 -2.93 -9.31 -9.90
CA LEU A 258 -3.74 -8.27 -9.29
C LEU A 258 -2.92 -6.97 -9.21
N GLU A 259 -3.43 -5.90 -9.81
CA GLU A 259 -2.74 -4.62 -9.90
C GLU A 259 -3.66 -3.47 -9.52
N PHE A 260 -3.09 -2.51 -8.81
CA PHE A 260 -3.71 -1.23 -8.48
C PHE A 260 -2.90 -0.17 -9.21
N VAL A 261 -3.53 0.67 -10.01
CA VAL A 261 -2.83 1.65 -10.84
C VAL A 261 -3.48 3.01 -10.64
N ASN A 262 -2.68 4.01 -10.31
CA ASN A 262 -3.17 5.36 -10.12
C ASN A 262 -3.88 5.88 -11.38
N GLU A 263 -5.11 6.38 -11.22
CA GLU A 263 -5.96 6.83 -12.34
C GLU A 263 -5.35 7.98 -13.12
N ASN A 264 -4.58 8.84 -12.44
CA ASN A 264 -3.98 10.02 -13.02
C ASN A 264 -2.68 9.70 -13.79
N VAL A 265 -2.19 8.46 -13.73
CA VAL A 265 -0.91 8.09 -14.34
C VAL A 265 -1.07 7.02 -15.42
N PRO A 266 -0.70 7.31 -16.68
CA PRO A 266 -0.88 6.39 -17.80
C PRO A 266 0.21 5.32 -17.82
N PHE A 267 0.19 4.41 -16.85
CA PHE A 267 1.07 3.23 -16.84
C PHE A 267 0.70 2.21 -17.93
N ARG A 268 -0.57 2.19 -18.33
CA ARG A 268 -1.06 1.37 -19.44
C ARG A 268 -1.27 2.26 -20.65
N LYS A 269 -0.98 1.75 -21.85
CA LYS A 269 -1.49 2.38 -23.07
C LYS A 269 -3.01 2.42 -22.91
N SER A 270 -3.59 3.60 -23.02
CA SER A 270 -5.04 3.70 -23.20
C SER A 270 -5.35 2.89 -24.45
N ASP A 271 -6.03 1.75 -24.28
CA ASP A 271 -6.77 1.16 -25.39
C ASP A 271 -7.91 2.14 -25.65
N ALA A 272 -7.58 3.18 -26.42
CA ALA A 272 -8.55 4.11 -26.94
C ALA A 272 -9.41 3.31 -27.92
N GLN A 273 -10.71 3.27 -27.60
CA GLN A 273 -11.78 2.85 -28.49
C GLN A 273 -11.74 3.64 -29.80
#